data_AF-A0A834DA83-F1
#
_entry.id   AF-A0A834DA83-F1
#
_cell.length_a   1.000
_cell.length_b   1.000
_cell.length_c   1.000
_cell.angle_alpha   90.00
_cell.angle_beta   90.00
_cell.angle_gamma   90.00
#
_symmetry.space_group_name_H-M   'P 1'
#
loop_
_entity.id
_entity.type
_entity.pdbx_description
1 polymer ?
#
loop_
_entity_poly.entity_id
_entity_poly.type
_entity_poly.pdbx_seq_one_letter_code
_entity_poly.pdbx_strand_id
1 'polypeptide(L)'
;MISRTPEVTCMVVDVSPEDLEVEFTWYVDGEKKNVDRTKAQHQQFNSTYRVVKAFPIAHQDWLNGKTFKCKVNSQSLPFPIERTISKTKGRAREPQVYPLAPHTDELSKNTITVTCLVKDFFPEDIDVEWHSNGKPEPEANYITTPPMKDNDGAFFLYSKLSVDKARWTQGQAFSCAVMHEALHNHYTQKVISQTPGILLDESCAEAQDGELDGLWTTISIFITLFLLSVCYSATVTLFKVKWIFSSVVELKRTIVPDYRNMIGQGA
;
A
#
# COMPACT_ATOMS: atom_id res chain seq x y z
N MET A 1 11.88 22.07 -11.47
CA MET A 1 12.95 23.10 -11.46
C MET A 1 13.15 23.54 -10.03
N ILE A 2 14.35 23.35 -9.47
CA ILE A 2 14.70 23.87 -8.14
C ILE A 2 14.83 25.38 -8.29
N SER A 3 13.83 26.13 -7.84
CA SER A 3 13.74 27.60 -8.04
C SER A 3 14.39 28.41 -6.92
N ARG A 4 14.93 27.75 -5.89
CA ARG A 4 15.52 28.40 -4.71
C ARG A 4 17.04 28.26 -4.71
N THR A 5 17.70 29.26 -4.15
CA THR A 5 19.14 29.23 -3.87
C THR A 5 19.38 28.44 -2.59
N PRO A 6 20.09 27.30 -2.63
CA PRO A 6 20.37 26.53 -1.42
C PRO A 6 21.36 27.29 -0.52
N GLU A 7 21.21 27.13 0.79
CA GLU A 7 22.06 27.78 1.80
C GLU A 7 22.46 26.77 2.89
N VAL A 8 23.70 26.83 3.36
CA VAL A 8 24.14 26.14 4.59
C VAL A 8 24.01 27.11 5.75
N THR A 9 23.42 26.67 6.85
CA THR A 9 23.16 27.54 8.00
C THR A 9 23.98 27.09 9.21
N CYS A 10 24.66 28.04 9.85
CA CYS A 10 25.34 27.83 11.13
C CYS A 10 24.57 28.56 12.22
N MET A 11 24.09 27.80 13.21
CA MET A 11 23.29 28.30 14.32
C MET A 11 24.06 28.14 15.63
N VAL A 12 24.20 29.26 16.35
CA VAL A 12 24.77 29.31 17.69
C VAL A 12 23.62 29.60 18.66
N VAL A 13 23.46 28.74 19.65
CA VAL A 13 22.45 28.84 20.69
C VAL A 13 23.12 29.17 22.02
N ASP A 14 22.33 29.60 23.00
CA ASP A 14 22.78 29.89 24.36
C ASP A 14 23.86 30.98 24.44
N VAL A 15 23.80 31.96 23.54
CA VAL A 15 24.70 33.12 23.54
C VAL A 15 24.32 34.06 24.68
N SER A 16 25.31 34.43 25.50
CA SER A 16 25.11 35.37 26.61
C SER A 16 24.76 36.78 26.10
N PRO A 17 23.83 37.51 26.76
CA PRO A 17 23.60 38.93 26.49
C PRO A 17 24.84 39.81 26.61
N GLU A 18 25.85 39.37 27.37
CA GLU A 18 27.11 40.08 27.60
C GLU A 18 28.15 39.84 26.48
N ASP A 19 27.94 38.83 25.62
CA ASP A 19 28.87 38.45 24.53
C ASP A 19 28.10 38.21 23.21
N LEU A 20 27.48 39.28 22.70
CA LEU A 20 26.72 39.23 21.44
C LEU A 20 27.62 39.27 20.19
N GLU A 21 28.91 39.49 20.37
CA GLU A 21 29.87 39.63 19.29
C GLU A 21 30.42 38.27 18.83
N VAL A 22 29.52 37.46 18.29
CA VAL A 22 29.86 36.18 17.67
C VAL A 22 30.41 36.41 16.26
N GLU A 23 31.64 35.94 16.02
CA GLU A 23 32.33 35.93 14.73
C GLU A 23 32.15 34.57 14.03
N PHE A 24 31.87 34.62 12.72
CA PHE A 24 31.70 33.44 11.88
C PHE A 24 32.69 33.45 10.73
N THR A 25 33.50 32.40 10.63
CA THR A 25 34.34 32.13 9.46
C THR A 25 33.87 30.86 8.75
N TRP A 26 33.72 30.94 7.43
CA TRP A 26 33.31 29.80 6.60
C TRP A 26 34.50 29.23 5.83
N TYR A 27 34.52 27.92 5.65
CA TYR A 27 35.43 27.23 4.75
C TYR A 27 34.68 26.26 3.84
N VAL A 28 35.12 26.16 2.59
CA VAL A 28 34.65 25.15 1.63
C VAL A 28 35.87 24.36 1.18
N ASP A 29 35.88 23.05 1.46
CA ASP A 29 37.03 22.16 1.22
C ASP A 29 38.36 22.69 1.81
N GLY A 30 38.27 23.39 2.94
CA GLY A 30 39.42 24.00 3.62
C GLY A 30 39.78 25.41 3.16
N GLU A 31 39.21 25.90 2.06
CA GLU A 31 39.43 27.28 1.61
C GLU A 31 38.50 28.25 2.34
N LYS A 32 39.08 29.28 2.98
CA LYS A 32 38.31 30.34 3.64
C LYS A 32 37.45 31.08 2.62
N LYS A 33 36.15 31.22 2.92
CA LYS A 33 35.19 31.98 2.10
C LYS A 33 34.71 33.22 2.86
N ASN A 34 34.60 34.31 2.12
CA ASN A 34 33.99 35.54 2.60
C ASN A 34 32.50 35.49 2.29
N VAL A 35 31.68 35.76 3.30
CA VAL A 35 30.22 35.69 3.20
C VAL A 35 29.65 37.04 3.60
N ASP A 36 29.15 37.76 2.59
CA ASP A 36 28.54 39.09 2.74
C ASP A 36 27.04 38.95 3.04
N ARG A 37 26.74 38.25 4.15
CA ARG A 37 25.40 38.13 4.71
C ARG A 37 25.43 38.51 6.18
N THR A 38 24.53 39.41 6.55
CA THR A 38 24.33 39.83 7.94
C THR A 38 23.91 38.64 8.78
N LYS A 39 24.48 38.53 9.99
CA LYS A 39 24.01 37.58 10.99
C LYS A 39 22.62 37.98 11.46
N ALA A 40 21.72 37.02 11.58
CA ALA A 40 20.42 37.22 12.20
C ALA A 40 20.51 36.84 13.68
N GLN A 41 19.94 37.67 14.56
CA GLN A 41 20.01 37.48 16.01
C GLN A 41 18.62 37.58 16.62
N HIS A 42 18.28 36.63 17.49
CA HIS A 42 16.97 36.56 18.13
C HIS A 42 17.11 36.21 19.61
N GLN A 43 16.55 37.04 20.49
CA GLN A 43 16.46 36.72 21.91
C GLN A 43 15.50 35.54 22.12
N GLN A 44 15.87 34.61 23.00
CA GLN A 44 15.09 33.44 23.38
C GLN A 44 14.39 33.68 24.73
N PHE A 45 13.35 32.90 25.03
CA PHE A 45 12.58 33.01 26.27
C PHE A 45 13.40 32.77 27.55
N ASN A 46 14.49 32.00 27.46
CA ASN A 46 15.43 31.75 28.54
C ASN A 46 16.47 32.88 28.71
N SER A 47 16.23 34.05 28.09
CA SER A 47 17.13 35.22 28.12
C SER A 47 18.50 35.03 27.45
N THR A 48 18.73 33.91 26.73
CA THR A 48 19.89 33.75 25.86
C THR A 48 19.58 34.24 24.45
N TYR A 49 20.60 34.33 23.59
CA TYR A 49 20.44 34.69 22.18
C TYR A 49 20.73 33.51 21.26
N ARG A 50 19.96 33.45 20.17
CA ARG A 50 20.22 32.59 19.01
C ARG A 50 20.78 33.44 17.88
N VAL A 51 22.01 33.13 17.44
CA VAL A 51 22.68 33.83 16.36
C VAL A 51 22.83 32.88 15.18
N VAL A 52 22.38 33.31 14.01
CA VAL A 52 22.32 32.50 12.79
C VAL A 52 23.05 33.22 11.67
N LYS A 53 23.96 32.52 11.00
CA LYS A 53 24.57 32.99 9.74
C LYS A 53 24.31 31.97 8.64
N ALA A 54 23.65 32.41 7.58
CA ALA A 54 23.41 31.61 6.39
C ALA A 54 24.49 31.88 5.34
N PHE A 55 24.96 30.82 4.70
CA PHE A 55 25.94 30.85 3.62
C PHE A 55 25.30 30.29 2.35
N PRO A 56 24.98 31.14 1.35
CA PRO A 56 24.47 30.68 0.06
C PRO A 56 25.51 29.81 -0.64
N ILE A 57 25.08 28.68 -1.18
CA ILE A 57 25.96 27.72 -1.87
C ILE A 57 25.49 27.47 -3.29
N ALA A 58 26.39 26.98 -4.14
CA ALA A 58 25.99 26.38 -5.40
C ALA A 58 25.41 24.99 -5.15
N HIS A 59 24.29 24.67 -5.80
CA HIS A 59 23.68 23.34 -5.71
C HIS A 59 24.69 22.23 -6.07
N GLN A 60 25.51 22.45 -7.09
CA GLN A 60 26.50 21.48 -7.54
C GLN A 60 27.62 21.23 -6.52
N ASP A 61 27.99 22.23 -5.72
CA ASP A 61 29.01 22.06 -4.68
C ASP A 61 28.54 21.07 -3.61
N TRP A 62 27.27 21.14 -3.21
CA TRP A 62 26.67 20.16 -2.31
C TRP A 62 26.60 18.77 -2.94
N LEU A 63 26.08 18.68 -4.17
CA LEU A 63 25.94 17.40 -4.88
C LEU A 63 27.29 16.69 -5.09
N ASN A 64 28.35 17.45 -5.34
CA ASN A 64 29.71 16.92 -5.50
C ASN A 64 30.35 16.48 -4.17
N GLY A 65 29.65 16.65 -3.04
CA GLY A 65 30.12 16.24 -1.74
C GLY A 65 31.19 17.16 -1.15
N LYS A 66 31.20 18.45 -1.52
CA LYS A 66 32.08 19.43 -0.87
C LYS A 66 31.78 19.53 0.62
N THR A 67 32.81 19.83 1.39
CA THR A 67 32.72 19.98 2.84
C THR A 67 32.60 21.44 3.21
N PHE A 68 31.53 21.79 3.92
CA PHE A 68 31.26 23.12 4.43
C PHE A 68 31.58 23.14 5.93
N LYS A 69 32.48 24.04 6.33
CA LYS A 69 32.87 24.22 7.72
C LYS A 69 32.48 25.61 8.21
N CYS A 70 31.76 25.67 9.32
CA CYS A 70 31.54 26.87 10.09
C CYS A 70 32.49 26.88 11.29
N LYS A 71 33.28 27.94 11.43
CA LYS A 71 34.10 28.22 12.61
C LYS A 71 33.53 29.43 13.34
N VAL A 72 33.20 29.25 14.60
CA VAL A 72 32.59 30.25 15.48
C VAL A 72 33.60 30.67 16.54
N ASN A 73 33.73 31.97 16.75
CA ASN A 73 34.56 32.56 17.78
C ASN A 73 33.78 33.63 18.55
N SER A 74 33.99 33.76 19.86
CA SER A 74 33.39 34.79 20.71
C SER A 74 34.21 34.95 22.00
N GLN A 75 33.96 35.98 22.79
CA GLN A 75 34.76 36.28 23.98
C GLN A 75 34.55 35.26 25.11
N SER A 76 33.35 34.67 25.16
CA SER A 76 32.97 33.63 26.12
C SER A 76 33.53 32.24 25.80
N LEU A 77 34.08 32.04 24.60
CA LEU A 77 34.64 30.77 24.19
C LEU A 77 36.16 30.73 24.46
N PRO A 78 36.68 29.75 25.22
CA PRO A 78 38.12 29.62 25.43
C PRO A 78 38.85 29.24 24.14
N PHE A 79 38.16 28.57 23.21
CA PHE A 79 38.67 28.21 21.89
C PHE A 79 37.55 28.29 20.84
N PRO A 80 37.86 28.60 19.57
CA PRO A 80 36.87 28.59 18.50
C PRO A 80 36.22 27.21 18.32
N ILE A 81 34.90 27.18 18.12
CA ILE A 81 34.14 25.96 17.86
C ILE A 81 33.99 25.76 16.35
N GLU A 82 34.31 24.57 15.86
CA GLU A 82 34.14 24.19 14.46
C GLU A 82 33.06 23.12 14.28
N ARG A 83 32.22 23.31 13.27
CA ARG A 83 31.22 22.33 12.81
C ARG A 83 31.30 22.18 11.31
N THR A 84 31.16 20.94 10.84
CA THR A 84 31.25 20.58 9.43
C THR A 84 29.99 19.86 8.98
N ILE A 85 29.58 20.14 7.75
CA ILE A 85 28.49 19.44 7.08
C ILE A 85 28.89 19.18 5.62
N SER A 86 28.47 18.04 5.10
CA SER A 86 28.64 17.63 3.71
C SER A 86 27.50 16.69 3.35
N LYS A 87 27.24 16.53 2.05
CA LYS A 87 26.33 15.50 1.56
C LYS A 87 26.72 14.12 2.09
N THR A 88 25.72 13.36 2.54
CA THR A 88 25.90 11.98 2.99
C THR A 88 26.48 11.12 1.86
N LYS A 89 27.54 10.37 2.19
CA LYS A 89 28.20 9.46 1.23
C LYS A 89 27.49 8.12 1.19
N GLY A 90 27.33 7.58 -0.01
CA GLY A 90 26.78 6.25 -0.23
C GLY A 90 26.09 6.17 -1.57
N ARG A 91 25.64 4.96 -1.92
CA ARG A 91 24.86 4.75 -3.14
C ARG A 91 23.42 5.18 -2.88
N ALA A 92 22.99 6.20 -3.61
CA ALA A 92 21.61 6.65 -3.57
C ALA A 92 20.64 5.51 -3.95
N ARG A 93 19.53 5.40 -3.22
CA ARG A 93 18.45 4.44 -3.47
C ARG A 93 17.14 5.18 -3.61
N GLU A 94 16.41 4.90 -4.69
CA GLU A 94 15.11 5.49 -4.96
C GLU A 94 14.06 5.04 -3.92
N PRO A 95 13.24 5.97 -3.39
CA PRO A 95 12.13 5.61 -2.51
C PRO A 95 11.03 4.85 -3.26
N GLN A 96 10.53 3.82 -2.62
CA GLN A 96 9.26 3.20 -2.96
C GLN A 96 8.15 3.87 -2.18
N VAL A 97 7.10 4.30 -2.88
CA VAL A 97 6.01 5.12 -2.33
C VAL A 97 4.71 4.32 -2.41
N TYR A 98 4.06 4.12 -1.26
CA TYR A 98 2.85 3.33 -1.10
C TYR A 98 1.79 4.13 -0.33
N PRO A 99 0.88 4.81 -1.03
CA PRO A 99 -0.33 5.34 -0.42
C PRO A 99 -1.24 4.20 0.05
N LEU A 100 -1.80 4.34 1.25
CA LEU A 100 -2.66 3.38 1.91
C LEU A 100 -4.01 4.04 2.15
N ALA A 101 -5.08 3.32 1.78
CA ALA A 101 -6.44 3.76 2.01
C ALA A 101 -6.76 3.81 3.52
N PRO A 102 -7.75 4.61 3.92
CA PRO A 102 -8.27 4.60 5.27
C PRO A 102 -8.75 3.21 5.69
N HIS A 103 -8.53 2.86 6.95
CA HIS A 103 -9.09 1.64 7.52
C HIS A 103 -10.62 1.68 7.47
N THR A 104 -11.28 0.55 7.22
CA THR A 104 -12.74 0.46 7.08
C THR A 104 -13.47 0.98 8.32
N ASP A 105 -12.94 0.70 9.51
CA ASP A 105 -13.49 1.20 10.79
C ASP A 105 -13.53 2.73 10.88
N GLU A 106 -12.65 3.45 10.18
CA GLU A 106 -12.66 4.92 10.14
C GLU A 106 -13.79 5.47 9.25
N LEU A 107 -14.36 4.67 8.35
CA LEU A 107 -15.46 5.12 7.48
C LEU A 107 -16.75 5.42 8.26
N SER A 108 -16.84 4.95 9.51
CA SER A 108 -17.89 5.34 10.46
C SER A 108 -17.72 6.77 11.01
N LYS A 109 -16.51 7.33 10.96
CA LYS A 109 -16.14 8.65 11.49
C LYS A 109 -16.39 9.76 10.46
N ASN A 110 -16.27 11.01 10.89
CA ASN A 110 -16.33 12.19 10.00
C ASN A 110 -14.97 12.54 9.39
N THR A 111 -13.90 12.27 10.11
CA THR A 111 -12.51 12.45 9.65
C THR A 111 -11.87 11.08 9.53
N ILE A 112 -11.16 10.86 8.44
CA ILE A 112 -10.45 9.63 8.12
C ILE A 112 -8.98 9.92 7.85
N THR A 113 -8.19 8.87 7.84
CA THR A 113 -6.75 8.93 7.67
C THR A 113 -6.33 8.30 6.35
N VAL A 114 -5.61 9.04 5.53
CA VAL A 114 -4.85 8.50 4.40
C VAL A 114 -3.38 8.46 4.79
N THR A 115 -2.72 7.34 4.59
CA THR A 115 -1.32 7.15 4.99
C THR A 115 -0.44 6.96 3.76
N CYS A 116 0.82 7.38 3.82
CA CYS A 116 1.83 7.10 2.81
C CYS A 116 3.03 6.46 3.48
N LEU A 117 3.32 5.21 3.12
CA LEU A 117 4.57 4.55 3.45
C LEU A 117 5.59 4.88 2.36
N VAL A 118 6.73 5.44 2.77
CA VAL A 118 7.88 5.64 1.90
C VAL A 118 9.02 4.80 2.45
N LYS A 119 9.59 3.89 1.65
CA LYS A 119 10.64 2.95 2.11
C LYS A 119 11.73 2.72 1.07
N ASP A 120 12.78 2.03 1.50
CA ASP A 120 13.91 1.56 0.68
C ASP A 120 14.80 2.68 0.09
N PHE A 121 14.75 3.87 0.67
CA PHE A 121 15.51 5.03 0.19
C PHE A 121 16.82 5.27 0.95
N PHE A 122 17.76 5.93 0.29
CA PHE A 122 19.00 6.41 0.88
C PHE A 122 19.53 7.57 0.04
N PRO A 123 20.02 8.68 0.61
CA PRO A 123 20.19 9.00 2.04
C PRO A 123 18.86 9.33 2.73
N GLU A 124 18.93 9.63 4.03
CA GLU A 124 17.74 9.95 4.85
C GLU A 124 17.05 11.27 4.47
N ASP A 125 17.78 12.20 3.86
CA ASP A 125 17.27 13.50 3.42
C ASP A 125 16.14 13.33 2.38
N ILE A 126 14.91 13.62 2.78
CA ILE A 126 13.70 13.42 1.98
C ILE A 126 12.64 14.44 2.39
N ASP A 127 11.77 14.81 1.46
CA ASP A 127 10.61 15.66 1.73
C ASP A 127 9.33 15.01 1.21
N VAL A 128 8.23 15.19 1.93
CA VAL A 128 6.93 14.57 1.63
C VAL A 128 5.81 15.59 1.78
N GLU A 129 5.10 15.82 0.68
CA GLU A 129 3.96 16.72 0.60
C GLU A 129 2.71 15.94 0.20
N TRP A 130 1.54 16.40 0.65
CA TRP A 130 0.26 15.88 0.19
C TRP A 130 -0.40 16.84 -0.75
N HIS A 131 -0.91 16.33 -1.88
CA HIS A 131 -1.71 17.11 -2.82
C HIS A 131 -3.13 16.54 -2.90
N SER A 132 -4.11 17.38 -3.18
CA SER A 132 -5.44 16.96 -3.62
C SER A 132 -5.87 17.76 -4.85
N ASN A 133 -6.46 17.07 -5.84
CA ASN A 133 -6.84 17.67 -7.13
C ASN A 133 -5.71 18.52 -7.78
N GLY A 134 -4.47 18.08 -7.66
CA GLY A 134 -3.29 18.76 -8.22
C GLY A 134 -2.83 20.02 -7.46
N LYS A 135 -3.39 20.30 -6.27
CA LYS A 135 -2.98 21.41 -5.40
C LYS A 135 -2.40 20.89 -4.08
N PRO A 136 -1.44 21.60 -3.45
CA PRO A 136 -0.92 21.20 -2.15
C PRO A 136 -2.00 21.30 -1.05
N GLU A 137 -2.06 20.28 -0.21
CA GLU A 137 -2.81 20.32 1.05
C GLU A 137 -2.04 21.19 2.07
N PRO A 138 -2.76 21.88 2.97
CA PRO A 138 -2.13 22.60 4.07
C PRO A 138 -1.23 21.68 4.92
N GLU A 139 -0.02 22.14 5.27
CA GLU A 139 0.91 21.41 6.14
C GLU A 139 0.29 21.04 7.50
N ALA A 140 -0.66 21.84 8.00
CA ALA A 140 -1.38 21.54 9.24
C ALA A 140 -2.26 20.26 9.17
N ASN A 141 -2.56 19.77 7.96
CA ASN A 141 -3.41 18.61 7.77
C ASN A 141 -2.65 17.29 7.76
N TYR A 142 -1.32 17.32 7.66
CA TYR A 142 -0.51 16.11 7.62
C TYR A 142 0.70 16.17 8.54
N ILE A 143 1.14 14.99 8.97
CA ILE A 143 2.32 14.83 9.83
C ILE A 143 3.17 13.71 9.25
N THR A 144 4.46 13.97 9.10
CA THR A 144 5.44 13.01 8.59
C THR A 144 6.39 12.60 9.71
N THR A 145 6.61 11.30 9.89
CA THR A 145 7.58 10.79 10.86
C THR A 145 9.01 11.08 10.39
N PRO A 146 9.98 11.24 11.29
CA PRO A 146 11.39 11.22 10.89
C PRO A 146 11.74 9.94 10.13
N PRO A 147 12.66 9.99 9.15
CA PRO A 147 13.23 8.80 8.53
C PRO A 147 13.85 7.88 9.59
N MET A 148 13.48 6.61 9.56
CA MET A 148 14.05 5.58 10.42
C MET A 148 14.85 4.61 9.57
N LYS A 149 16.02 4.22 10.07
CA LYS A 149 16.89 3.26 9.39
C LYS A 149 16.33 1.84 9.53
N ASP A 150 16.19 1.14 8.41
CA ASP A 150 15.79 -0.26 8.31
C ASP A 150 17.01 -1.20 8.41
N ASN A 151 16.76 -2.50 8.55
CA ASN A 151 17.77 -3.54 8.73
C ASN A 151 18.73 -3.67 7.52
N ASP A 152 18.26 -3.32 6.32
CA ASP A 152 19.06 -3.33 5.09
C ASP A 152 19.92 -2.06 4.91
N GLY A 153 19.87 -1.14 5.87
CA GLY A 153 20.60 0.12 5.89
C GLY A 153 19.95 1.25 5.08
N ALA A 154 18.82 0.99 4.40
CA ALA A 154 17.98 2.04 3.84
C ALA A 154 17.11 2.69 4.93
N PHE A 155 16.32 3.67 4.53
CA PHE A 155 15.40 4.38 5.40
C PHE A 155 13.96 4.15 4.97
N PHE A 156 13.06 4.31 5.94
CA PHE A 156 11.62 4.37 5.73
C PHE A 156 10.98 5.44 6.62
N LEU A 157 9.81 5.92 6.24
CA LEU A 157 8.99 6.82 7.03
C LEU A 157 7.50 6.62 6.71
N TYR A 158 6.65 7.22 7.53
CA TYR A 158 5.22 7.33 7.30
C TYR A 158 4.79 8.79 7.27
N SER A 159 3.91 9.15 6.35
CA SER A 159 3.18 10.42 6.39
C SER A 159 1.68 10.16 6.52
N LYS A 160 1.03 10.90 7.41
CA LYS A 160 -0.39 10.74 7.76
C LYS A 160 -1.16 12.01 7.42
N LEU A 161 -2.07 11.93 6.47
CA LEU A 161 -3.00 13.01 6.12
C LEU A 161 -4.37 12.79 6.76
N SER A 162 -4.87 13.81 7.47
CA SER A 162 -6.25 13.84 7.98
C SER A 162 -7.18 14.42 6.92
N VAL A 163 -8.25 13.70 6.57
CA VAL A 163 -9.17 14.05 5.48
C VAL A 163 -10.62 14.02 5.97
N ASP A 164 -11.44 14.97 5.54
CA ASP A 164 -12.89 14.88 5.72
C ASP A 164 -13.46 13.71 4.92
N LYS A 165 -14.21 12.80 5.56
CA LYS A 165 -14.77 11.62 4.91
C LYS A 165 -15.54 11.97 3.63
N ALA A 166 -16.30 13.06 3.66
CA ALA A 166 -17.07 13.54 2.51
C ALA A 166 -16.21 13.68 1.24
N ARG A 167 -15.02 14.28 1.37
CA ARG A 167 -14.07 14.46 0.26
C ARG A 167 -13.64 13.11 -0.33
N TRP A 168 -13.26 12.19 0.54
CA TRP A 168 -12.88 10.83 0.14
C TRP A 168 -14.04 10.08 -0.54
N THR A 169 -15.24 10.12 0.05
CA THR A 169 -16.43 9.42 -0.49
C THR A 169 -16.95 9.99 -1.80
N GLN A 170 -16.60 11.25 -2.11
CA GLN A 170 -16.89 11.89 -3.39
C GLN A 170 -15.87 11.49 -4.48
N GLY A 171 -14.94 10.58 -4.17
CA GLY A 171 -13.90 10.13 -5.09
C GLY A 171 -12.76 11.13 -5.26
N GLN A 172 -12.59 12.10 -4.35
CA GLN A 172 -11.47 13.02 -4.41
C GLN A 172 -10.14 12.25 -4.34
N ALA A 173 -9.24 12.56 -5.27
CA ALA A 173 -7.92 11.96 -5.33
C ALA A 173 -6.92 12.74 -4.48
N PHE A 174 -6.18 12.01 -3.65
CA PHE A 174 -5.09 12.49 -2.83
C PHE A 174 -3.78 11.91 -3.36
N SER A 175 -2.71 12.69 -3.36
CA SER A 175 -1.41 12.26 -3.86
C SER A 175 -0.36 12.47 -2.78
N CYS A 176 0.41 11.43 -2.51
CA CYS A 176 1.64 11.53 -1.73
C CYS A 176 2.76 11.88 -2.70
N ALA A 177 3.25 13.12 -2.62
CA ALA A 177 4.36 13.64 -3.40
C ALA A 177 5.64 13.53 -2.57
N VAL A 178 6.70 12.99 -3.17
CA VAL A 178 7.97 12.70 -2.51
C VAL A 178 9.10 13.32 -3.30
N MET A 179 9.93 14.11 -2.62
CA MET A 179 11.15 14.68 -3.16
C MET A 179 12.37 14.00 -2.54
N HIS A 180 13.21 13.42 -3.40
CA HIS A 180 14.40 12.69 -2.97
C HIS A 180 15.46 12.73 -4.06
N GLU A 181 16.75 12.81 -3.69
CA GLU A 181 17.84 12.99 -4.64
C GLU A 181 18.02 11.82 -5.63
N ALA A 182 17.58 10.62 -5.26
CA ALA A 182 17.72 9.44 -6.10
C ALA A 182 16.68 9.41 -7.23
N LEU A 183 15.57 10.16 -7.10
CA LEU A 183 14.47 10.12 -8.06
C LEU A 183 14.79 10.89 -9.34
N HIS A 184 14.21 10.44 -10.46
CA HIS A 184 14.19 11.22 -11.68
C HIS A 184 13.54 12.60 -11.44
N ASN A 185 14.22 13.68 -11.83
CA ASN A 185 13.83 15.07 -11.51
C ASN A 185 13.64 15.37 -10.01
N HIS A 186 14.20 14.52 -9.15
CA HIS A 186 14.09 14.58 -7.68
C HIS A 186 12.65 14.56 -7.16
N TYR A 187 11.72 13.98 -7.92
CA TYR A 187 10.29 14.03 -7.59
C TYR A 187 9.55 12.79 -8.07
N THR A 188 8.64 12.27 -7.25
CA THR A 188 7.64 11.29 -7.64
C THR A 188 6.35 11.54 -6.89
N GLN A 189 5.22 11.08 -7.42
CA GLN A 189 3.96 11.12 -6.68
C GLN A 189 3.14 9.85 -6.93
N LYS A 190 2.43 9.41 -5.89
CA LYS A 190 1.50 8.29 -5.98
C LYS A 190 0.12 8.72 -5.51
N VAL A 191 -0.88 8.38 -6.31
CA VAL A 191 -2.27 8.81 -6.12
C VAL A 191 -3.05 7.70 -5.42
N ILE A 192 -3.97 8.12 -4.55
CA ILE A 192 -4.96 7.28 -3.91
C ILE A 192 -6.30 8.00 -3.88
N SER A 193 -7.35 7.27 -4.22
CA SER A 193 -8.73 7.74 -4.14
C SER A 193 -9.61 6.57 -3.73
N GLN A 194 -10.84 6.86 -3.36
CA GLN A 194 -11.83 5.81 -3.23
C GLN A 194 -12.07 5.21 -4.63
N THR A 195 -11.63 3.98 -4.86
CA THR A 195 -12.07 3.19 -6.01
C THR A 195 -13.55 2.87 -5.83
N PRO A 196 -14.42 3.19 -6.80
CA PRO A 196 -15.78 2.67 -6.80
C PRO A 196 -15.70 1.15 -6.95
N GLY A 197 -15.98 0.40 -5.88
CA GLY A 197 -16.39 -0.99 -5.94
C GLY A 197 -15.51 -1.96 -6.75
N ILE A 198 -14.28 -2.21 -6.29
CA ILE A 198 -14.01 -3.58 -5.85
C ILE A 198 -14.09 -3.44 -4.32
N LEU A 199 -15.28 -3.38 -3.71
CA LEU A 199 -15.83 -4.60 -3.10
C LEU A 199 -14.93 -5.77 -3.50
N LEU A 200 -13.85 -5.95 -2.74
CA LEU A 200 -13.59 -7.30 -2.29
C LEU A 200 -14.90 -7.66 -1.61
N ASP A 201 -15.81 -8.20 -2.42
CA ASP A 201 -16.74 -9.18 -1.97
C ASP A 201 -15.91 -10.03 -1.02
N GLU A 202 -16.39 -10.17 0.20
CA GLU A 202 -15.93 -11.22 1.08
C GLU A 202 -16.43 -12.58 0.52
N SER A 203 -16.22 -12.78 -0.78
CA SER A 203 -15.95 -14.03 -1.43
C SER A 203 -14.57 -13.86 -2.07
N CYS A 204 -13.55 -13.83 -1.20
CA CYS A 204 -12.39 -14.66 -1.51
C CYS A 204 -13.00 -16.00 -1.95
N ALA A 205 -12.81 -16.36 -3.22
CA ALA A 205 -13.21 -17.66 -3.70
C ALA A 205 -12.82 -18.66 -2.61
N GLU A 206 -13.81 -19.34 -2.02
CA GLU A 206 -13.61 -20.62 -1.40
C GLU A 206 -13.17 -21.56 -2.53
N ALA A 207 -11.95 -21.36 -3.03
CA ALA A 207 -11.21 -22.32 -3.81
C ALA A 207 -10.63 -23.33 -2.83
N GLN A 208 -11.52 -23.93 -2.03
CA GLN A 208 -11.24 -25.15 -1.30
C GLN A 208 -12.54 -25.88 -1.00
N ASP A 209 -13.31 -26.17 -2.05
CA ASP A 209 -14.14 -27.36 -2.05
C ASP A 209 -14.03 -28.15 -3.37
N GLY A 210 -12.79 -28.35 -3.82
CA GLY A 210 -12.48 -29.33 -4.86
C GLY A 210 -12.62 -30.79 -4.39
N GLU A 211 -13.01 -31.03 -3.13
CA GLU A 211 -13.12 -32.37 -2.55
C GLU A 211 -14.57 -32.83 -2.37
N LEU A 212 -15.53 -31.95 -2.00
CA LEU A 212 -16.96 -32.32 -2.05
C LEU A 212 -17.49 -32.43 -3.48
N ASP A 213 -17.06 -31.61 -4.43
CA ASP A 213 -17.62 -31.66 -5.81
C ASP A 213 -17.27 -32.99 -6.50
N GLY A 214 -16.08 -33.55 -6.24
CA GLY A 214 -15.71 -34.91 -6.63
C GLY A 214 -16.55 -36.00 -5.94
N LEU A 215 -16.92 -35.78 -4.68
CA LEU A 215 -17.75 -36.71 -3.91
C LEU A 215 -19.23 -36.69 -4.37
N TRP A 216 -19.80 -35.51 -4.63
CA TRP A 216 -21.18 -35.38 -5.10
C TRP A 216 -21.36 -35.89 -6.53
N THR A 217 -20.37 -35.67 -7.40
CA THR A 217 -20.39 -36.22 -8.76
C THR A 217 -20.28 -37.74 -8.75
N THR A 218 -19.39 -38.32 -7.94
CA THR A 218 -19.30 -39.78 -7.78
C THR A 218 -20.58 -40.37 -7.19
N ILE A 219 -21.14 -39.78 -6.13
CA ILE A 219 -22.43 -40.19 -5.54
C ILE A 219 -23.56 -40.13 -6.58
N SER A 220 -23.63 -39.06 -7.37
CA SER A 220 -24.64 -38.91 -8.43
C SER A 220 -24.51 -39.97 -9.53
N ILE A 221 -23.28 -40.33 -9.92
CA ILE A 221 -23.02 -41.42 -10.87
C ILE A 221 -23.45 -42.77 -10.28
N PHE A 222 -23.14 -43.06 -9.02
CA PHE A 222 -23.56 -44.32 -8.39
C PHE A 222 -25.08 -44.43 -8.25
N ILE A 223 -25.76 -43.35 -7.86
CA ILE A 223 -27.22 -43.32 -7.75
C ILE A 223 -27.87 -43.52 -9.12
N THR A 224 -27.38 -42.82 -10.15
CA THR A 224 -27.92 -42.96 -11.52
C THR A 224 -27.72 -44.36 -12.07
N LEU A 225 -26.53 -44.96 -11.92
CA LEU A 225 -26.26 -46.34 -12.33
C LEU A 225 -27.12 -47.36 -11.57
N PHE A 226 -27.31 -47.16 -10.26
CA PHE A 226 -28.17 -48.02 -9.45
C PHE A 226 -29.63 -47.96 -9.91
N LEU A 227 -30.17 -46.76 -10.13
CA LEU A 227 -31.53 -46.58 -10.63
C LEU A 227 -31.71 -47.17 -12.03
N LEU A 228 -30.73 -47.02 -12.94
CA LEU A 228 -30.77 -47.63 -14.27
C LEU A 228 -30.77 -49.16 -14.18
N SER A 229 -29.96 -49.75 -13.29
CA SER A 229 -29.94 -51.20 -13.05
C SER A 229 -31.26 -51.72 -12.47
N VAL A 230 -31.84 -51.01 -11.51
CA VAL A 230 -33.15 -51.36 -10.92
C VAL A 230 -34.26 -51.25 -11.96
N CYS A 231 -34.28 -50.19 -12.76
CA CYS A 231 -35.25 -50.03 -13.85
C CYS A 231 -35.08 -51.10 -14.93
N TYR A 232 -33.84 -51.43 -15.31
CA TYR A 232 -33.56 -52.49 -16.26
C TYR A 232 -33.99 -53.87 -15.75
N SER A 233 -33.68 -54.20 -14.49
CA SER A 233 -34.11 -55.46 -13.88
C SER A 233 -35.63 -55.54 -13.70
N ALA A 234 -36.29 -54.44 -13.32
CA ALA A 234 -37.75 -54.34 -13.24
C ALA A 234 -38.43 -54.52 -14.61
N THR A 235 -37.89 -53.89 -15.66
CA THR A 235 -38.42 -54.05 -17.02
C THR A 235 -38.20 -55.46 -17.53
N VAL A 236 -37.02 -56.05 -17.35
CA VAL A 236 -36.73 -57.44 -17.73
C VAL A 236 -37.61 -58.43 -16.96
N THR A 237 -37.84 -58.22 -15.66
CA THR A 237 -38.74 -59.07 -14.87
C THR A 237 -40.19 -58.91 -15.32
N LEU A 238 -40.68 -57.70 -15.59
CA LEU A 238 -42.02 -57.48 -16.15
C LEU A 238 -42.19 -58.13 -17.53
N PHE A 239 -41.18 -58.03 -18.40
CA PHE A 239 -41.19 -58.71 -19.70
C PHE A 239 -41.14 -60.24 -19.56
N LYS A 240 -40.31 -60.78 -18.67
CA LYS A 240 -40.28 -62.23 -18.37
C LYS A 240 -41.60 -62.71 -17.78
N VAL A 241 -42.18 -61.98 -16.83
CA VAL A 241 -43.44 -62.33 -16.19
C VAL A 241 -44.59 -62.25 -17.21
N LYS A 242 -44.66 -61.19 -18.03
CA LYS A 242 -45.61 -61.08 -19.14
C LYS A 242 -45.46 -62.19 -20.17
N TRP A 243 -44.23 -62.58 -20.50
CA TRP A 243 -43.95 -63.69 -21.42
C TRP A 243 -44.36 -65.04 -20.81
N ILE A 244 -44.02 -65.30 -19.55
CA ILE A 244 -44.45 -66.51 -18.81
C ILE A 244 -45.97 -66.58 -18.72
N PHE A 245 -46.65 -65.48 -18.39
CA PHE A 245 -48.12 -65.45 -18.37
C PHE A 245 -48.72 -65.69 -19.76
N SER A 246 -48.13 -65.15 -20.83
CA SER A 246 -48.58 -65.43 -22.20
C SER A 246 -48.44 -66.90 -22.55
N SER A 247 -47.29 -67.52 -22.26
CA SER A 247 -47.05 -68.95 -22.51
C SER A 247 -47.92 -69.87 -21.65
N VAL A 248 -48.17 -69.51 -20.38
CA VAL A 248 -49.07 -70.26 -19.49
C VAL A 248 -50.53 -70.14 -19.93
N VAL A 249 -50.96 -68.96 -20.40
CA VAL A 249 -52.31 -68.77 -20.98
C VAL A 249 -52.48 -69.59 -22.26
N GLU A 250 -51.45 -69.67 -23.10
CA GLU A 250 -51.45 -70.51 -24.32
C GLU A 250 -51.51 -72.01 -23.98
N LEU A 251 -50.76 -72.46 -22.97
CA LEU A 251 -50.79 -73.84 -22.49
C LEU A 251 -52.12 -74.21 -21.83
N LYS A 252 -52.77 -73.26 -21.13
CA LYS A 252 -54.09 -73.49 -20.52
C LYS A 252 -55.21 -73.56 -21.57
N ARG A 253 -55.05 -72.92 -22.72
CA ARG A 253 -56.01 -72.96 -23.83
C ARG A 253 -55.97 -74.28 -24.61
N THR A 254 -54.88 -75.04 -24.52
CA THR A 254 -54.71 -76.35 -25.18
C THR A 254 -55.25 -77.54 -24.37
N ILE A 255 -55.61 -77.36 -23.09
CA ILE A 255 -56.01 -78.47 -22.19
C ILE A 255 -57.54 -78.50 -21.93
N VAL A 256 -58.35 -77.68 -22.62
CA VAL A 256 -59.82 -77.78 -22.53
C VAL A 256 -60.33 -78.68 -23.66
N PRO A 257 -60.89 -79.88 -23.38
CA PRO A 257 -61.44 -80.72 -24.44
C PRO A 257 -62.81 -80.16 -24.86
N ASP A 258 -62.99 -79.97 -26.16
CA ASP A 258 -64.22 -79.47 -26.78
C ASP A 258 -65.21 -80.62 -27.01
N TYR A 259 -66.23 -80.73 -26.15
CA TYR A 259 -67.36 -81.66 -26.33
C TYR A 259 -68.60 -80.90 -26.79
N ARG A 260 -68.60 -80.45 -28.04
CA ARG A 260 -69.83 -80.01 -28.71
C ARG A 260 -69.80 -80.47 -30.17
N ASN A 261 -70.23 -81.70 -30.40
CA ASN A 261 -70.90 -82.15 -31.62
C ASN A 261 -71.41 -83.59 -31.44
N MET A 262 -72.49 -83.73 -30.67
CA MET A 262 -73.42 -84.84 -30.82
C MET A 262 -74.83 -84.32 -30.57
N ILE A 263 -75.55 -84.01 -31.65
CA ILE A 263 -76.97 -84.30 -31.84
C ILE A 263 -77.14 -84.46 -33.35
N GLY A 264 -77.28 -85.71 -33.77
CA GLY A 264 -77.64 -86.10 -35.12
C GLY A 264 -79.15 -86.00 -35.34
N GLN A 265 -79.47 -85.87 -36.62
CA GLN A 265 -80.80 -85.86 -37.23
C GLN A 265 -81.62 -87.11 -36.89
N GLY A 266 -82.95 -86.94 -36.88
CA GLY A 266 -83.92 -88.03 -36.97
C GLY A 266 -85.29 -87.45 -37.29
N ALA A 267 -85.78 -87.79 -38.47
CA ALA A 267 -87.10 -87.45 -39.03
C ALA A 267 -88.25 -88.08 -38.25
#